data_AF-A0AAW7MGR9-F1
#
_entry.id   AF-A0AAW7MGR9-F1
#
_cell.length_a   1.000
_cell.length_b   1.000
_cell.length_c   1.000
_cell.angle_alpha   90.00
_cell.angle_beta   90.00
_cell.angle_gamma   90.00
#
_symmetry.space_group_name_H-M   'P 1'
#
loop_
_entity.id
_entity.type
_entity.pdbx_description
1 polymer ?
#
loop_
_entity_poly.entity_id
_entity_poly.type
_entity_poly.pdbx_seq_one_letter_code
_entity_poly.pdbx_strand_id
1 'polypeptide(L)'
;MSFEPPLPFSKPSPTQLAMTGDDWKSDRDVKAKARAEAARKKAAVECARKLEVARDALNAYLLACTACNDASRSRGPDDGRTILMGSMSEYAAYLRSVYDK
;
A
#
# COMPACT_ATOMS: atom_id res chain seq x y z
N MET A 1 40.43 -50.50 33.66
CA MET A 1 38.98 -50.36 33.96
C MET A 1 38.78 -48.92 34.40
N SER A 2 38.28 -48.06 33.51
CA SER A 2 38.03 -46.64 33.80
C SER A 2 36.52 -46.44 33.72
N PHE A 3 35.91 -46.10 34.85
CA PHE A 3 34.47 -45.92 34.99
C PHE A 3 34.12 -44.48 34.58
N GLU A 4 33.40 -44.30 33.46
CA GLU A 4 32.88 -43.00 33.04
C GLU A 4 31.72 -42.54 33.96
N PRO A 5 31.57 -41.24 34.23
CA PRO A 5 30.45 -40.73 35.02
C PRO A 5 29.17 -40.67 34.16
N PRO A 6 27.98 -40.94 34.73
CA PRO A 6 26.73 -40.94 33.97
C PRO A 6 26.27 -39.51 33.69
N LEU A 7 25.90 -39.23 32.43
CA LEU A 7 25.27 -37.96 32.04
C LEU A 7 23.89 -37.83 32.72
N PRO A 8 23.49 -36.62 33.17
CA PRO A 8 22.19 -36.43 33.80
C PRO A 8 21.06 -36.55 32.78
N PHE A 9 20.16 -37.50 33.00
CA PHE A 9 18.93 -37.66 32.21
C PHE A 9 17.94 -36.53 32.55
N SER A 10 17.92 -35.49 31.71
CA SER A 10 16.91 -34.43 31.79
C SER A 10 15.58 -34.96 31.27
N LYS A 11 14.59 -35.13 32.16
CA LYS A 11 13.22 -35.47 31.75
C LYS A 11 12.62 -34.29 30.98
N PRO A 12 12.02 -34.50 29.80
CA PRO A 12 11.26 -33.43 29.15
C PRO A 12 10.00 -33.15 29.97
N SER A 13 9.83 -31.90 30.43
CA SER A 13 8.55 -31.46 31.01
C SER A 13 7.49 -31.49 29.90
N PRO A 14 6.33 -32.13 30.11
CA PRO A 14 5.27 -32.12 29.12
C PRO A 14 4.55 -30.78 29.22
N THR A 15 5.12 -29.73 28.63
CA THR A 15 4.38 -28.51 28.38
C THR A 15 3.63 -28.70 27.07
N GLN A 16 2.60 -29.53 27.09
CA GLN A 16 1.56 -29.49 26.06
C GLN A 16 0.83 -28.16 26.25
N LEU A 17 1.38 -27.09 25.68
CA LEU A 17 0.62 -25.89 25.38
C LEU A 17 -0.45 -26.32 24.37
N ALA A 18 -1.69 -26.39 24.83
CA ALA A 18 -2.85 -26.44 23.97
C ALA A 18 -2.87 -25.14 23.16
N MET A 19 -2.24 -25.16 21.99
CA MET A 19 -2.29 -24.09 21.01
C MET A 19 -3.72 -24.09 20.44
N THR A 20 -4.61 -23.34 21.08
CA THR A 20 -5.93 -23.02 20.53
C THR A 20 -5.75 -22.25 19.22
N GLY A 21 -6.62 -22.50 18.25
CA GLY A 21 -6.43 -22.21 16.82
C GLY A 21 -6.20 -20.74 16.40
N ASP A 22 -6.15 -19.79 17.33
CA ASP A 22 -5.83 -18.39 17.09
C ASP A 22 -4.34 -18.05 17.31
N ASP A 23 -3.57 -18.89 18.01
CA ASP A 23 -2.19 -18.61 18.45
C ASP A 23 -1.09 -19.02 17.45
N TRP A 24 -1.44 -19.45 16.24
CA TRP A 24 -0.45 -20.00 15.31
C TRP A 24 0.42 -18.95 14.61
N LYS A 25 0.07 -17.66 14.67
CA LYS A 25 0.91 -16.59 14.11
C LYS A 25 1.88 -16.11 15.16
N SER A 26 3.17 -16.16 14.85
CA SER A 26 4.17 -15.58 15.75
C SER A 26 3.97 -14.07 15.88
N ASP A 27 4.30 -13.50 17.05
CA ASP A 27 4.31 -12.03 17.25
C ASP A 27 5.08 -11.28 16.17
N ARG A 28 6.13 -11.93 15.64
CA ARG A 28 6.93 -11.41 14.53
C ARG A 28 6.09 -11.25 13.26
N ASP A 29 5.24 -12.22 12.94
CA ASP A 29 4.39 -12.21 11.75
C ASP A 29 3.29 -11.15 11.87
N VAL A 30 2.69 -11.02 13.06
CA VAL A 30 1.71 -9.96 13.35
C VAL A 30 2.34 -8.58 13.16
N LYS A 31 3.53 -8.35 13.73
CA LYS A 31 4.27 -7.09 13.57
C LYS A 31 4.74 -6.85 12.13
N ALA A 32 5.11 -7.89 11.39
CA ALA A 32 5.49 -7.77 9.99
C ALA A 32 4.29 -7.34 9.13
N LYS A 33 3.13 -7.98 9.34
CA LYS A 33 1.88 -7.62 8.66
C LYS A 33 1.47 -6.17 8.95
N ALA A 34 1.48 -5.76 10.21
CA ALA A 34 1.13 -4.38 10.59
C ALA A 34 2.03 -3.34 9.93
N ARG A 35 3.35 -3.61 9.83
CA ARG A 35 4.30 -2.73 9.13
C ARG A 35 4.02 -2.66 7.63
N ALA A 36 3.71 -3.79 6.98
CA ALA A 36 3.37 -3.82 5.56
C ALA A 36 2.07 -3.05 5.27
N GLU A 37 1.05 -3.18 6.12
CA GLU A 37 -0.20 -2.44 5.99
C GLU A 37 -0.01 -0.93 6.18
N ALA A 38 0.81 -0.52 7.16
CA ALA A 38 1.17 0.89 7.37
C ALA A 38 1.93 1.48 6.17
N ALA A 39 2.89 0.72 5.61
CA ALA A 39 3.63 1.12 4.42
C ALA A 39 2.69 1.30 3.21
N ARG A 40 1.75 0.36 3.02
CA ARG A 40 0.71 0.47 1.97
C ARG A 40 -0.15 1.71 2.17
N LYS A 41 -0.62 1.99 3.39
CA LYS A 41 -1.43 3.18 3.70
C LYS A 41 -0.67 4.45 3.31
N LYS A 42 0.59 4.57 3.73
CA LYS A 42 1.44 5.73 3.40
C LYS A 42 1.61 5.88 1.89
N ALA A 43 1.94 4.80 1.19
CA ALA A 43 2.10 4.82 -0.27
C ALA A 43 0.82 5.22 -1.00
N ALA A 44 -0.36 4.76 -0.53
CA ALA A 44 -1.65 5.13 -1.11
C ALA A 44 -1.95 6.63 -0.96
N VAL A 45 -1.74 7.21 0.22
CA VAL A 45 -1.94 8.64 0.47
C VAL A 45 -0.98 9.48 -0.38
N GLU A 46 0.30 9.09 -0.45
CA GLU A 46 1.28 9.76 -1.31
C GLU A 46 0.93 9.65 -2.80
N CYS A 47 0.42 8.51 -3.24
CA CYS A 47 -0.04 8.29 -4.61
C CYS A 47 -1.22 9.22 -4.94
N ALA A 48 -2.25 9.26 -4.07
CA ALA A 48 -3.41 10.14 -4.25
C ALA A 48 -3.00 11.61 -4.41
N ARG A 49 -2.09 12.10 -3.54
CA ARG A 49 -1.57 13.47 -3.64
C ARG A 49 -0.85 13.74 -4.96
N LYS A 50 -0.05 12.79 -5.44
CA LYS A 50 0.68 12.93 -6.72
C LYS A 50 -0.27 12.92 -7.92
N LEU A 51 -1.35 12.14 -7.87
CA LEU A 51 -2.37 12.12 -8.92
C LEU A 51 -3.11 13.46 -9.02
N GLU A 52 -3.45 14.09 -7.90
CA GLU A 52 -4.05 15.43 -7.89
C GLU A 52 -3.12 16.47 -8.52
N VAL A 53 -1.84 16.48 -8.12
CA VAL A 53 -0.83 17.38 -8.70
C VAL A 53 -0.65 17.14 -10.20
N ALA A 54 -0.62 15.87 -10.64
CA ALA A 54 -0.49 15.52 -12.05
C ALA A 54 -1.73 15.96 -12.86
N ARG A 55 -2.93 15.82 -12.31
CA ARG A 55 -4.18 16.29 -12.90
C ARG A 55 -4.18 17.82 -13.04
N ASP A 56 -3.74 18.56 -12.03
CA ASP A 56 -3.64 20.02 -12.09
C ASP A 56 -2.61 20.47 -13.14
N ALA A 57 -1.47 19.79 -13.22
CA ALA A 57 -0.46 20.05 -14.24
C ALA A 57 -0.98 19.79 -15.68
N LEU A 58 -1.74 18.71 -15.88
CA LEU A 58 -2.39 18.43 -17.16
C LEU A 58 -3.44 19.47 -17.51
N ASN A 59 -4.20 19.95 -16.54
CA ASN A 59 -5.18 21.01 -16.76
C ASN A 59 -4.50 22.31 -17.20
N ALA A 60 -3.40 22.70 -16.54
CA ALA A 60 -2.60 23.85 -16.93
C ALA A 60 -2.04 23.71 -18.37
N TYR A 61 -1.57 22.51 -18.73
CA TYR A 61 -1.14 22.22 -20.10
C TYR A 61 -2.29 22.36 -21.11
N LEU A 62 -3.48 21.84 -20.81
CA LEU A 62 -4.65 21.96 -21.69
C LEU A 62 -5.07 23.43 -21.91
N LEU A 63 -4.98 24.25 -20.86
CA LEU A 63 -5.22 25.70 -20.97
C LEU A 63 -4.20 26.37 -21.88
N ALA A 64 -2.91 26.02 -21.75
CA ALA A 64 -1.86 26.52 -22.64
C ALA A 64 -2.12 26.12 -24.11
N CYS A 65 -2.47 24.86 -24.37
CA CYS A 65 -2.87 24.42 -25.71
C CYS A 65 -4.05 25.20 -26.28
N THR A 66 -5.02 25.56 -25.43
CA THR A 66 -6.18 26.35 -25.83
C THR A 66 -5.75 27.78 -26.20
N ALA A 67 -4.81 28.37 -25.46
CA ALA A 67 -4.27 29.69 -25.73
C ALA A 67 -3.44 29.76 -27.03
N CYS A 68 -2.71 28.69 -27.38
CA CYS A 68 -1.92 28.62 -28.62
C CYS A 68 -2.78 28.69 -29.90
N ASN A 69 -4.05 28.29 -29.83
CA ASN A 69 -5.00 28.27 -30.95
C ASN A 69 -4.47 27.61 -32.24
N ASP A 70 -3.62 26.59 -32.09
CA ASP A 70 -2.87 25.88 -33.13
C ASP A 70 -3.47 24.50 -33.44
N ALA A 71 -4.78 24.34 -33.26
CA ALA A 71 -5.51 23.07 -33.30
C ALA A 71 -5.18 22.07 -32.18
N SER A 72 -4.33 22.42 -31.20
CA SER A 72 -4.03 21.59 -30.02
C SER A 72 -5.09 21.65 -28.91
N ARG A 73 -6.17 22.43 -29.11
CA ARG A 73 -7.30 22.59 -28.18
C ARG A 73 -7.97 21.25 -27.82
N SER A 74 -8.85 21.31 -26.83
CA SER A 74 -9.65 20.14 -26.43
C SER A 74 -10.37 19.52 -27.63
N ARG A 75 -10.32 18.19 -27.72
CA ARG A 75 -11.07 17.40 -28.72
C ARG A 75 -12.49 17.05 -28.28
N GLY A 76 -12.96 17.66 -27.18
CA GLY A 76 -14.28 17.38 -26.62
C GLY A 76 -14.28 16.14 -25.71
N PRO A 77 -15.37 15.36 -25.68
CA PRO A 77 -15.53 14.21 -24.78
C PRO A 77 -14.46 13.12 -24.94
N ASP A 78 -13.97 12.90 -26.17
CA ASP A 78 -12.98 11.88 -26.48
C ASP A 78 -11.53 12.38 -26.33
N ASP A 79 -11.31 13.54 -25.73
CA ASP A 79 -9.98 14.02 -25.44
C ASP A 79 -9.33 13.17 -24.34
N GLY A 80 -8.31 12.40 -24.72
CA GLY A 80 -7.55 11.55 -23.80
C GLY A 80 -6.99 12.30 -22.58
N ARG A 81 -6.70 13.60 -22.69
CA ARG A 81 -6.25 14.42 -21.54
C ARG A 81 -7.37 14.58 -20.52
N THR A 82 -8.59 14.85 -20.98
CA THR A 82 -9.78 14.98 -20.13
C THR A 82 -10.10 13.66 -19.45
N ILE A 83 -10.09 12.56 -20.20
CA ILE A 83 -10.33 11.21 -19.68
C ILE A 83 -9.29 10.88 -18.61
N LEU A 84 -8.01 11.10 -18.90
CA LEU A 84 -6.91 10.83 -17.98
C LEU A 84 -7.02 11.65 -16.69
N MET A 85 -7.34 12.95 -16.77
CA MET A 85 -7.60 13.79 -15.59
C MET A 85 -8.78 13.26 -14.76
N GLY A 86 -9.85 12.78 -15.41
CA GLY A 86 -10.97 12.12 -14.76
C GLY A 86 -10.54 10.88 -13.99
N SER A 87 -9.83 9.96 -14.65
CA SER A 87 -9.33 8.73 -14.03
C SER A 87 -8.38 8.98 -12.85
N MET A 88 -7.50 9.98 -12.96
CA MET A 88 -6.64 10.37 -11.83
C MET A 88 -7.45 10.87 -10.64
N SER A 89 -8.47 11.70 -10.89
CA SER A 89 -9.31 12.28 -9.85
C SER A 89 -10.15 11.18 -9.15
N GLU A 90 -10.74 10.28 -9.93
CA GLU A 90 -11.50 9.14 -9.43
C GLU A 90 -10.64 8.23 -8.55
N TYR A 91 -9.46 7.84 -9.04
CA TYR A 91 -8.60 6.92 -8.30
C TYR A 91 -7.99 7.59 -7.05
N ALA A 92 -7.63 8.87 -7.11
CA ALA A 92 -7.19 9.62 -5.93
C ALA A 92 -8.29 9.69 -4.86
N ALA A 93 -9.53 9.96 -5.25
CA ALA A 93 -10.68 9.99 -4.34
C ALA A 93 -10.92 8.61 -3.70
N TYR A 94 -10.85 7.53 -4.49
CA TYR A 94 -10.91 6.17 -3.97
C TYR A 94 -9.82 5.91 -2.93
N LEU A 95 -8.55 6.20 -3.24
CA LEU A 95 -7.44 5.99 -2.31
C LEU A 95 -7.61 6.78 -1.01
N ARG A 96 -8.04 8.04 -1.07
CA ARG A 96 -8.35 8.84 0.12
C ARG A 96 -9.50 8.25 0.92
N SER A 97 -10.59 7.84 0.26
CA SER A 97 -11.73 7.24 0.94
C SER A 97 -11.39 5.96 1.69
N VAL A 98 -10.38 5.20 1.24
CA VAL A 98 -9.97 3.94 1.87
C VAL A 98 -8.89 4.17 2.94
N TYR A 99 -7.92 5.05 2.67
CA TYR A 99 -6.67 5.16 3.44
C TYR A 99 -6.48 6.49 4.16
N ASP A 100 -7.30 7.51 3.93
CA ASP A 100 -7.23 8.84 4.55
C ASP A 100 -8.50 9.09 5.40
N LYS A 101 -8.87 8.08 6.19
CA LYS A 101 -9.89 8.13 7.24
C LYS A 101 -9.26 8.40 8.60
#